data_AF-A0A969V241-F1
#
_entry.id   AF-A0A969V241-F1
#
_cell.length_a   1.000
_cell.length_b   1.000
_cell.length_c   1.000
_cell.angle_alpha   90.00
_cell.angle_beta   90.00
_cell.angle_gamma   90.00
#
_symmetry.space_group_name_H-M   'P 1'
#
loop_
_entity.id
_entity.type
_entity.pdbx_description
1 polymer ?
#
loop_
_entity_poly.entity_id
_entity_poly.type
_entity_poly.pdbx_seq_one_letter_code
_entity_poly.pdbx_strand_id
1 'polypeptide(L)'
;MVSPPPETERELALGRGSRQSVAQSPSSPALVWGKAGRAISTVWDLRLPRVVAALVVGSALGMAGALLQGMLRNSLAGPTVLGVSSGAGLVALSLISLGASSAWLPFGAWLGALITTGLVYALAKQGTALSPFLTIV
;
A
#
# COMPACT_ATOMS: atom_id res chain seq x y z
N MET A 1 -22.07 65.45 3.00
CA MET A 1 -22.39 64.42 1.98
C MET A 1 -21.83 64.88 0.64
N VAL A 2 -20.51 64.86 0.49
CA VAL A 2 -19.82 65.15 -0.78
C VAL A 2 -19.55 63.80 -1.42
N SER A 3 -20.19 63.51 -2.55
CA SER A 3 -19.92 62.31 -3.36
C SER A 3 -18.47 62.38 -3.85
N PRO A 4 -17.61 61.38 -3.58
CA PRO A 4 -16.27 61.34 -4.15
C PRO A 4 -16.37 61.22 -5.69
N PRO A 5 -15.47 61.88 -6.44
CA PRO A 5 -15.53 61.91 -7.89
C PRO A 5 -15.23 60.51 -8.50
N PRO A 6 -15.78 60.19 -9.68
CA PRO A 6 -15.79 58.83 -10.25
C PRO A 6 -14.40 58.26 -10.57
N GLU A 7 -13.36 59.09 -10.60
CA GLU A 7 -11.97 58.65 -10.75
C GLU A 7 -11.39 57.94 -9.52
N THR A 8 -11.86 58.24 -8.30
CA THR A 8 -11.28 57.66 -7.07
C THR A 8 -11.60 56.16 -6.94
N GLU A 9 -12.79 55.74 -7.38
CA GLU A 9 -13.16 54.33 -7.42
C GLU A 9 -12.38 53.56 -8.50
N ARG A 10 -12.01 54.22 -9.60
CA ARG A 10 -11.20 53.62 -10.67
C ARG A 10 -9.76 53.39 -10.22
N GLU A 11 -9.16 54.33 -9.49
CA GLU A 11 -7.83 54.13 -8.90
C GLU A 11 -7.83 53.09 -7.78
N LEU A 12 -8.87 53.07 -6.94
CA LEU A 12 -9.03 52.04 -5.90
C LEU A 12 -9.26 50.63 -6.49
N ALA A 13 -9.95 50.53 -7.63
CA ALA A 13 -10.14 49.27 -8.36
C ALA A 13 -8.84 48.80 -9.05
N LEU A 14 -8.10 49.71 -9.68
CA LEU A 14 -6.81 49.42 -10.33
C LEU A 14 -5.73 49.01 -9.32
N GLY A 15 -5.67 49.68 -8.16
CA GLY A 15 -4.75 49.33 -7.07
C GLY A 15 -5.05 48.00 -6.37
N ARG A 16 -6.33 47.58 -6.34
CA ARG A 16 -6.74 46.28 -5.77
C ARG A 16 -6.33 45.10 -6.67
N GLY A 17 -6.46 45.24 -7.99
CA GLY A 17 -6.13 44.18 -8.95
C GLY A 17 -4.63 43.86 -9.02
N SER A 18 -3.78 44.88 -8.95
CA SER A 18 -2.31 44.73 -8.91
C SER A 18 -1.85 43.91 -7.69
N ARG A 19 -2.43 44.17 -6.50
CA ARG A 19 -2.07 43.46 -5.26
C ARG A 19 -2.48 41.99 -5.25
N GLN A 20 -3.63 41.65 -5.85
CA GLN A 20 -4.08 40.26 -5.95
C GLN A 20 -3.26 39.47 -6.98
N SER A 21 -2.80 40.12 -8.06
CA SER A 21 -1.93 39.50 -9.06
C SER A 21 -0.53 39.16 -8.51
N VAL A 22 0.02 39.99 -7.60
CA VAL A 22 1.30 39.67 -6.91
C VAL A 22 1.16 38.49 -5.94
N ALA A 23 0.01 38.35 -5.26
CA ALA A 23 -0.23 37.23 -4.35
C ALA A 23 -0.39 35.87 -5.05
N GLN A 24 -0.76 35.88 -6.34
CA GLN A 24 -0.86 34.68 -7.18
C GLN A 24 0.41 34.43 -8.03
N SER A 25 1.43 35.27 -7.91
CA SER A 25 2.70 35.08 -8.61
C SER A 25 3.42 33.82 -8.10
N PRO A 26 3.83 32.88 -8.98
CA PRO A 26 4.39 31.58 -8.61
C PRO A 26 5.72 31.62 -7.83
N SER A 27 6.33 32.80 -7.68
CA SER A 27 7.55 33.03 -6.91
C SER A 27 7.32 33.51 -5.47
N SER A 28 6.08 33.61 -5.01
CA SER A 28 5.77 34.01 -3.63
C SER A 28 6.49 33.07 -2.64
N PRO A 29 7.48 33.55 -1.85
CA PRO A 29 8.29 32.69 -0.98
C PRO A 29 7.43 31.91 0.04
N ALA A 30 6.28 32.45 0.43
CA ALA A 30 5.31 31.77 1.29
C ALA A 30 4.80 30.43 0.72
N LEU A 31 4.63 30.30 -0.61
CA LEU A 31 4.20 29.05 -1.24
C LEU A 31 5.33 28.00 -1.24
N VAL A 32 6.58 28.44 -1.38
CA VAL A 32 7.77 27.57 -1.33
C VAL A 32 7.96 27.02 0.08
N TRP A 33 7.86 27.88 1.10
CA TRP A 33 7.91 27.46 2.51
C TRP A 33 6.74 26.54 2.89
N GLY A 34 5.52 26.81 2.39
CA GLY A 34 4.36 25.96 2.61
C GLY A 34 4.42 24.60 1.90
N LYS A 35 5.17 24.48 0.80
CA LYS A 35 5.47 23.19 0.13
C LYS A 35 6.58 22.43 0.85
N ALA A 36 7.61 23.12 1.34
CA ALA A 36 8.70 22.51 2.11
C ALA A 36 8.18 21.84 3.39
N GLY A 37 7.29 22.52 4.14
CA GLY A 37 6.68 21.94 5.35
C GLY A 37 5.83 20.69 5.07
N ARG A 38 5.03 20.69 3.99
CA ARG A 38 4.24 19.53 3.57
C ARG A 38 5.09 18.38 3.01
N ALA A 39 6.19 18.69 2.35
CA ALA A 39 7.12 17.69 1.84
C ALA A 39 7.76 16.91 3.00
N ILE A 40 8.13 17.61 4.08
CA ILE A 40 8.70 16.99 5.27
C ILE A 40 7.68 16.04 5.92
N SER A 41 6.44 16.49 6.18
CA SER A 41 5.42 15.62 6.81
C SER A 41 5.11 14.37 5.97
N THR A 42 5.03 14.51 4.64
CA THR A 42 4.78 13.38 3.72
C THR A 42 5.85 12.28 3.82
N VAL A 43 7.11 12.64 4.06
CA VAL A 43 8.21 11.66 4.23
C VAL A 43 7.98 10.83 5.49
N TRP A 44 7.63 11.48 6.60
CA TRP A 44 7.40 10.79 7.88
C TRP A 44 6.10 9.97 7.88
N ASP A 45 5.02 10.51 7.31
CA ASP A 45 3.69 9.90 7.37
C ASP A 45 3.47 8.78 6.34
N LEU A 46 4.11 8.85 5.16
CA LEU A 46 3.90 7.86 4.09
C LEU A 46 5.14 7.03 3.76
N ARG A 47 6.34 7.62 3.74
CA ARG A 47 7.54 6.92 3.23
C ARG A 47 8.16 6.03 4.29
N LEU A 48 8.38 6.54 5.50
CA LEU A 48 8.94 5.75 6.59
C LEU A 48 8.14 4.47 6.91
N PRO A 49 6.81 4.52 7.12
CA PRO A 49 6.07 3.29 7.42
C PRO A 49 6.18 2.28 6.26
N ARG A 50 6.23 2.75 5.02
CA ARG A 50 6.36 1.88 3.84
C ARG A 50 7.74 1.25 3.71
N VAL A 51 8.82 1.97 4.02
CA VAL A 51 10.18 1.43 4.02
C VAL A 51 10.35 0.38 5.11
N VAL A 52 9.83 0.65 6.31
CA VAL A 52 9.87 -0.33 7.42
C VAL A 52 9.09 -1.59 7.05
N ALA A 53 7.87 -1.44 6.52
CA ALA A 53 7.09 -2.59 6.05
C ALA A 53 7.82 -3.38 4.96
N ALA A 54 8.44 -2.70 3.98
CA ALA A 54 9.20 -3.37 2.92
C ALA A 54 10.42 -4.15 3.46
N LEU A 55 11.14 -3.61 4.45
CA LEU A 55 12.27 -4.29 5.08
C LEU A 55 11.84 -5.54 5.86
N VAL A 56 10.77 -5.42 6.65
CA VAL A 56 10.23 -6.53 7.45
C VAL A 56 9.67 -7.63 6.54
N VAL A 57 8.84 -7.27 5.57
CA VAL A 57 8.25 -8.25 4.64
C VAL A 57 9.33 -8.88 3.75
N GLY A 58 10.27 -8.09 3.24
CA GLY A 58 11.36 -8.58 2.39
C GLY A 58 12.29 -9.56 3.10
N SER A 59 12.70 -9.25 4.33
CA SER A 59 13.52 -10.15 5.14
C SER A 59 12.79 -11.46 5.48
N ALA A 60 11.50 -11.40 5.84
CA ALA A 60 10.68 -12.58 6.08
C ALA A 60 10.55 -13.46 4.84
N LEU A 61 10.29 -12.87 3.66
CA LEU A 61 10.17 -13.61 2.40
C LEU A 61 11.49 -14.26 1.98
N GLY A 62 12.62 -13.55 2.17
CA GLY A 62 13.96 -14.07 1.91
C GLY A 62 14.31 -15.27 2.80
N MET A 63 14.04 -15.18 4.11
CA MET A 63 14.23 -16.29 5.04
C MET A 63 13.35 -17.49 4.69
N ALA A 64 12.07 -17.27 4.41
CA ALA A 64 11.15 -18.35 4.03
C ALA A 64 11.60 -19.05 2.73
N GLY A 65 12.08 -18.29 1.74
CA GLY A 65 12.65 -18.84 0.50
C GLY A 65 13.89 -19.68 0.75
N ALA A 66 14.87 -19.15 1.50
CA ALA A 66 16.11 -19.88 1.81
C ALA A 66 15.84 -21.18 2.58
N LEU A 67 14.90 -21.16 3.53
CA LEU A 67 14.49 -22.35 4.29
C LEU A 67 13.85 -23.40 3.38
N LEU A 68 12.88 -23.01 2.54
CA LEU A 68 12.21 -23.94 1.63
C LEU A 68 13.14 -24.51 0.57
N GLN A 69 14.03 -23.67 0.00
CA GLN A 69 15.07 -24.12 -0.93
C GLN A 69 16.02 -25.11 -0.25
N GLY A 70 16.38 -24.89 1.02
CA GLY A 70 17.20 -25.82 1.80
C GLY A 70 16.51 -27.15 2.11
N MET A 71 15.23 -27.12 2.47
CA MET A 71 14.44 -28.32 2.77
C MET A 71 14.17 -29.17 1.52
N LEU A 72 13.79 -28.53 0.41
CA LEU A 72 13.43 -29.20 -0.84
C LEU A 72 14.64 -29.50 -1.72
N ARG A 73 15.83 -28.98 -1.36
CA ARG A 73 17.07 -29.03 -2.18
C ARG A 73 16.81 -28.62 -3.64
N ASN A 74 15.87 -27.70 -3.84
CA ASN A 74 15.42 -27.23 -5.15
C ASN A 74 15.37 -25.70 -5.18
N SER A 75 16.28 -25.11 -5.95
CA SER A 75 16.44 -23.66 -6.08
C SER A 75 15.23 -22.97 -6.74
N LEU A 76 14.39 -23.72 -7.47
CA LEU A 76 13.15 -23.21 -8.09
C LEU A 76 11.96 -23.13 -7.14
N ALA A 77 12.05 -23.69 -5.93
CA ALA A 77 10.94 -23.68 -4.99
C ALA A 77 10.84 -22.32 -4.26
N GLY A 78 9.70 -21.65 -4.41
CA GLY A 78 9.40 -20.37 -3.76
C GLY A 78 8.42 -20.50 -2.58
N PRO A 79 8.45 -19.58 -1.61
CA PRO A 79 7.55 -19.60 -0.45
C PRO A 79 6.07 -19.38 -0.78
N THR A 80 5.77 -18.91 -1.99
CA THR A 80 4.41 -18.72 -2.49
C THR A 80 3.73 -20.02 -2.94
N VAL A 81 4.47 -21.14 -3.05
CA VAL A 81 3.97 -22.41 -3.59
C VAL A 81 2.93 -23.09 -2.68
N LEU A 82 2.92 -22.78 -1.38
CA LEU A 82 1.99 -23.36 -0.40
C LEU A 82 0.53 -22.87 -0.52
N GLY A 83 0.19 -22.07 -1.54
CA GLY A 83 -1.18 -21.59 -1.77
C GLY A 83 -1.61 -20.40 -0.89
N VAL A 84 -0.70 -19.90 -0.03
CA VAL A 84 -0.92 -18.77 0.90
C VAL A 84 -1.46 -17.53 0.18
N SER A 85 -0.86 -17.18 -0.96
CA SER A 85 -1.24 -15.98 -1.73
C SER A 85 -2.62 -16.10 -2.36
N SER A 86 -2.95 -17.29 -2.90
CA SER A 86 -4.24 -17.55 -3.51
C SER A 86 -5.36 -17.53 -2.45
N GLY A 87 -5.13 -18.13 -1.28
CA GLY A 87 -6.08 -18.13 -0.16
C GLY A 87 -6.37 -16.73 0.40
N ALA A 88 -5.32 -15.94 0.61
CA ALA A 88 -5.44 -14.55 1.05
C ALA A 88 -6.21 -13.70 0.03
N GLY A 89 -5.88 -13.84 -1.26
CA GLY A 89 -6.53 -13.12 -2.34
C GLY A 89 -8.02 -13.45 -2.47
N LEU A 90 -8.38 -14.73 -2.33
CA LEU A 90 -9.76 -15.20 -2.43
C LEU A 90 -10.64 -14.58 -1.34
N VAL A 91 -10.18 -14.61 -0.07
CA VAL A 91 -10.92 -13.98 1.03
C VAL A 91 -10.96 -12.46 0.90
N ALA A 92 -9.86 -11.83 0.48
CA ALA A 92 -9.85 -10.39 0.24
C ALA A 92 -10.85 -9.97 -0.84
N LEU A 93 -10.91 -10.69 -1.96
CA LEU A 93 -11.88 -10.48 -3.04
C LEU A 93 -13.31 -10.68 -2.54
N SER A 94 -13.58 -11.75 -1.79
CA SER A 94 -14.90 -11.98 -1.19
C SER A 94 -15.32 -10.83 -0.29
N LEU A 95 -14.45 -10.36 0.61
CA LEU A 95 -14.73 -9.25 1.50
C LEU A 95 -15.01 -7.95 0.75
N ILE A 96 -14.26 -7.67 -0.31
CA ILE A 96 -14.50 -6.50 -1.18
C ILE A 96 -15.86 -6.63 -1.87
N SER A 97 -16.20 -7.81 -2.42
CA SER A 97 -17.50 -8.04 -3.06
C SER A 97 -18.69 -7.92 -2.09
N LEU A 98 -18.48 -8.24 -0.82
CA LEU A 98 -19.46 -8.10 0.26
C LEU A 98 -19.57 -6.66 0.82
N GLY A 99 -18.73 -5.73 0.36
CA GLY A 99 -18.71 -4.34 0.83
C GLY A 99 -18.09 -4.16 2.23
N ALA A 100 -17.19 -5.05 2.64
CA ALA A 100 -16.53 -4.95 3.94
C ALA A 100 -15.63 -3.71 4.04
N SER A 101 -15.50 -3.17 5.25
CA SER A 101 -14.61 -2.03 5.52
C SER A 101 -13.14 -2.39 5.28
N SER A 102 -12.39 -1.44 4.68
CA SER A 102 -10.95 -1.56 4.40
C SER A 102 -10.09 -1.88 5.62
N ALA A 103 -10.59 -1.61 6.84
CA ALA A 103 -9.89 -1.96 8.07
C ALA A 103 -9.85 -3.48 8.32
N TRP A 104 -10.84 -4.24 7.84
CA TRP A 104 -10.95 -5.68 8.05
C TRP A 104 -10.26 -6.50 6.95
N LEU A 105 -9.98 -5.89 5.80
CA LEU A 105 -9.28 -6.53 4.68
C LEU A 105 -7.96 -7.23 5.06
N PRO A 106 -7.02 -6.59 5.78
CA PRO A 106 -5.75 -7.25 6.13
C PRO A 106 -5.97 -8.46 7.06
N PHE A 107 -6.92 -8.36 7.99
CA PHE A 107 -7.24 -9.45 8.91
C PHE A 107 -7.90 -10.62 8.19
N GLY A 108 -8.85 -10.34 7.29
CA GLY A 108 -9.50 -11.35 6.46
C GLY A 108 -8.53 -12.05 5.50
N ALA A 109 -7.67 -11.28 4.82
CA ALA A 109 -6.64 -11.83 3.94
C ALA A 109 -5.68 -12.76 4.70
N TRP A 110 -5.27 -12.37 5.91
CA TRP A 110 -4.43 -13.20 6.78
C TRP A 110 -5.14 -14.50 7.21
N LEU A 111 -6.42 -14.44 7.60
CA LEU A 111 -7.22 -15.62 7.89
C LEU A 111 -7.36 -16.55 6.67
N GLY A 112 -7.60 -15.99 5.49
CA GLY A 112 -7.67 -16.76 4.25
C GLY A 112 -6.37 -17.51 3.95
N ALA A 113 -5.23 -16.84 4.14
CA ALA A 113 -3.91 -17.47 4.04
C ALA A 113 -3.74 -18.65 5.01
N LEU A 114 -4.12 -18.48 6.29
CA LEU A 114 -4.03 -19.54 7.30
C LEU A 114 -4.92 -20.74 6.98
N ILE A 115 -6.18 -20.49 6.59
CA ILE A 115 -7.15 -21.53 6.25
C ILE A 115 -6.64 -22.35 5.06
N THR A 116 -6.20 -21.69 3.98
CA THR A 116 -5.68 -22.39 2.80
C THR A 116 -4.42 -23.19 3.12
N THR A 117 -3.49 -22.64 3.90
CA THR A 117 -2.27 -23.35 4.32
C THR A 117 -2.62 -24.58 5.16
N GLY A 118 -3.55 -24.44 6.11
CA GLY A 118 -4.03 -25.54 6.94
C GLY A 118 -4.73 -26.63 6.11
N LEU A 119 -5.52 -26.24 5.10
CA LEU A 119 -6.17 -27.17 4.18
C LEU A 119 -5.15 -27.94 3.35
N VAL A 120 -4.16 -27.26 2.77
CA VAL A 120 -3.05 -27.89 2.02
C VAL A 120 -2.30 -28.87 2.91
N TYR A 121 -1.99 -28.49 4.15
CA TYR A 121 -1.32 -29.37 5.11
C TYR A 121 -2.17 -30.60 5.45
N ALA A 122 -3.47 -30.43 5.69
CA ALA A 122 -4.39 -31.53 5.98
C ALA A 122 -4.49 -32.52 4.79
N LEU A 123 -4.54 -32.00 3.56
CA LEU A 123 -4.56 -32.81 2.34
C LEU A 123 -3.22 -33.54 2.11
N ALA A 124 -2.09 -32.87 2.33
CA ALA A 124 -0.76 -33.48 2.22
C ALA A 124 -0.58 -34.63 3.23
N LYS A 125 -1.11 -34.46 4.45
CA LYS A 125 -1.12 -35.51 5.47
C LYS A 125 -1.94 -36.74 5.05
N GLN A 126 -3.03 -36.55 4.31
CA GLN A 126 -3.86 -37.65 3.78
C GLN A 126 -3.27 -38.30 2.53
N GLY A 127 -2.60 -37.53 1.66
CA GLY A 127 -1.93 -38.02 0.45
C GLY A 127 -0.75 -38.96 0.70
N THR A 128 -0.25 -39.04 1.94
CA THR A 128 0.77 -40.02 2.34
C THR A 128 0.21 -41.45 2.42
N ALA A 129 -1.12 -41.62 2.39
CA ALA A 129 -1.78 -42.93 2.30
C ALA A 129 -1.89 -43.48 0.86
N LEU A 130 -1.60 -42.68 -0.17
CA LEU A 130 -1.54 -43.13 -1.56
C LEU A 130 -0.07 -43.30 -1.95
N SER A 131 0.45 -44.49 -1.67
CA SER A 131 1.77 -45.02 -1.99
C SER A 131 2.47 -44.35 -3.21
N PRO A 132 3.57 -43.60 -3.01
CA PRO A 132 4.41 -43.04 -4.07
C PRO A 132 5.30 -44.07 -4.80
N PHE A 133 5.10 -45.37 -4.58
CA PHE A 133 6.02 -46.42 -5.03
C PHE A 133 5.51 -47.26 -6.22
N LEU A 134 4.30 -47.02 -6.74
CA LEU A 134 3.68 -47.84 -7.80
C LEU A 134 3.35 -47.08 -9.11
N THR A 135 4.00 -45.96 -9.40
CA THR A 135 3.79 -45.20 -10.66
C THR A 135 5.05 -45.07 -11.51
N ILE A 136 6.14 -45.73 -11.10
CA ILE A 136 7.39 -45.80 -11.87
C ILE A 136 7.92 -47.25 -11.81
N VAL A 137 7.15 -48.19 -12.34
CA VAL A 137 7.62 -49.46 -12.90
C VAL A 137 6.82 -49.71 -14.17
#